data_AF-A0A924MEE0-F1
#
_entry.id   AF-A0A924MEE0-F1
#
_cell.length_a   1.000
_cell.length_b   1.000
_cell.length_c   1.000
_cell.angle_alpha   90.00
_cell.angle_beta   90.00
_cell.angle_gamma   90.00
#
_symmetry.space_group_name_H-M   'P 1'
#
loop_
_entity.id
_entity.type
_entity.pdbx_description
1 polymer ?
#
loop_
_entity_poly.entity_id
_entity_poly.type
_entity_poly.pdbx_seq_one_letter_code
_entity_poly.pdbx_strand_id
1 'polypeptide(L)'
;MAKVEKISYRGRKNCYQISNALSKVIIVPESGGRVLAFTYKDKNIIYQDSSQSGKTFDHWKKIYFDPDGGRFDYGPEKVTNPLHALTWMGPWKVKSVGEYSVTIYSEKDSLLGMFSERTFTLDKRSAKLTTLQTATNISNRILTRHFWSRTLVQPGGELVINLNRNSRFKSGWGRFVFDPDSIVEDDHDDRINIKGYRLLFNSKGTTYKFGADLKKGVIDYYYKGLKFQKKYKIGDLDKYKGSGDMNTIF
;
A
#
# COMPACT_ATOMS: atom_id res chain seq x y z
N MET A 1 -15.01 -15.50 19.20
CA MET A 1 -15.53 -14.12 19.35
C MET A 1 -14.59 -13.20 18.62
N ALA A 2 -15.11 -12.34 17.75
CA ALA A 2 -14.28 -11.34 17.09
C ALA A 2 -14.23 -10.08 17.93
N LYS A 3 -13.04 -9.48 17.99
CA LYS A 3 -12.74 -8.38 18.89
C LYS A 3 -11.77 -7.44 18.18
N VAL A 4 -12.04 -6.15 18.31
CA VAL A 4 -10.99 -5.15 18.20
C VAL A 4 -10.37 -4.97 19.57
N GLU A 5 -9.05 -5.14 19.66
CA GLU A 5 -8.31 -5.02 20.90
C GLU A 5 -7.14 -4.06 20.69
N LYS A 6 -6.94 -3.16 21.66
CA LYS A 6 -5.73 -2.36 21.72
C LYS A 6 -4.61 -3.24 22.25
N ILE A 7 -3.51 -3.33 21.51
CA ILE A 7 -2.38 -4.20 21.82
C ILE A 7 -1.05 -3.47 21.69
N SER A 8 -0.03 -4.03 22.35
CA SER A 8 1.35 -3.72 21.99
C SER A 8 1.83 -4.66 20.89
N TYR A 9 2.51 -4.12 19.88
CA TYR A 9 3.06 -4.91 18.78
C TYR A 9 4.35 -4.29 18.25
N ARG A 10 5.42 -5.09 18.16
CA ARG A 10 6.73 -4.66 17.63
C ARG A 10 7.24 -3.35 18.24
N GLY A 11 7.21 -3.27 19.57
CA GLY A 11 7.69 -2.10 20.33
C GLY A 11 6.77 -0.88 20.30
N ARG A 12 5.55 -0.99 19.74
CA ARG A 12 4.55 0.09 19.68
C ARG A 12 3.37 -0.24 20.58
N LYS A 13 2.91 0.72 21.37
CA LYS A 13 1.95 0.48 22.46
C LYS A 13 0.49 0.70 22.06
N ASN A 14 0.23 1.54 21.06
CA ASN A 14 -1.12 1.89 20.63
C ASN A 14 -1.49 1.26 19.29
N CYS A 15 -1.21 -0.02 19.09
CA CYS A 15 -1.69 -0.77 17.94
C CYS A 15 -3.12 -1.29 18.19
N TYR A 16 -3.85 -1.56 17.10
CA TYR A 16 -5.18 -2.14 17.16
C TYR A 16 -5.23 -3.43 16.36
N GLN A 17 -5.55 -4.53 17.03
CA GLN A 17 -5.80 -5.82 16.40
C GLN A 17 -7.29 -5.96 16.09
N ILE A 18 -7.64 -6.17 14.82
CA ILE A 18 -8.97 -6.61 14.39
C ILE A 18 -8.88 -8.11 14.10
N SER A 19 -9.73 -8.93 14.70
CA SER A 19 -9.62 -10.39 14.55
C SER A 19 -10.97 -11.08 14.35
N ASN A 20 -10.96 -12.19 13.60
CA ASN A 20 -12.06 -13.14 13.48
C ASN A 20 -11.52 -14.58 13.59
N ALA A 21 -12.33 -15.60 13.28
CA ALA A 21 -11.91 -17.01 13.36
C ALA A 21 -10.79 -17.41 12.38
N LEU A 22 -10.57 -16.64 11.31
CA LEU A 22 -9.64 -16.95 10.23
C LEU A 22 -8.43 -16.01 10.17
N SER A 23 -8.57 -14.77 10.63
CA SER A 23 -7.64 -13.69 10.33
C SER A 23 -7.45 -12.72 11.48
N LYS A 24 -6.24 -12.15 11.55
CA LYS A 24 -5.87 -11.03 12.42
C LYS A 24 -5.25 -9.93 11.57
N VAL A 25 -5.65 -8.70 11.80
CA VAL A 25 -5.11 -7.49 11.16
C VAL A 25 -4.60 -6.57 12.25
N ILE A 26 -3.37 -6.08 12.12
CA ILE A 26 -2.78 -5.15 13.09
C ILE A 26 -2.61 -3.79 12.44
N ILE A 27 -3.30 -2.78 12.97
CA ILE A 27 -3.25 -1.38 12.53
C ILE A 27 -2.34 -0.60 13.48
N VAL A 28 -1.48 0.26 12.93
CA VAL A 28 -0.60 1.15 13.69
C VAL A 28 -0.95 2.62 13.43
N PRO A 29 -1.76 3.25 14.30
CA PRO A 29 -2.01 4.68 14.25
C PRO A 29 -0.73 5.51 14.45
N GLU A 30 0.16 5.13 15.37
CA GLU A 30 1.35 5.91 15.74
C GLU A 30 2.34 6.18 14.61
N SER A 31 2.24 5.46 13.48
CA SER A 31 3.17 5.58 12.37
C SER A 31 2.45 5.40 11.04
N GLY A 32 1.95 6.50 10.51
CA GLY A 32 1.37 6.58 9.18
C GLY A 32 0.06 5.84 9.00
N GLY A 33 -0.60 5.39 10.08
CA GLY A 33 -1.86 4.64 9.98
C GLY A 33 -1.77 3.37 9.12
N ARG A 34 -0.68 2.60 9.27
CA ARG A 34 -0.32 1.45 8.42
C ARG A 34 -0.95 0.13 8.90
N VAL A 35 -0.93 -0.88 8.03
CA VAL A 35 -1.21 -2.28 8.38
C VAL A 35 0.12 -3.01 8.64
N LEU A 36 0.41 -3.40 9.87
CA LEU A 36 1.66 -4.11 10.22
C LEU A 36 1.58 -5.62 10.04
N ALA A 37 0.38 -6.20 10.08
CA ALA A 37 0.16 -7.62 9.88
C ALA A 37 -1.22 -7.86 9.28
N PHE A 38 -1.32 -8.87 8.41
CA PHE A 38 -2.58 -9.43 7.96
C PHE A 38 -2.38 -10.95 7.82
N THR A 39 -3.06 -11.71 8.67
CA THR A 39 -2.89 -13.16 8.75
C THR A 39 -4.09 -13.91 8.18
N TYR A 40 -3.82 -15.10 7.65
CA TYR A 40 -4.81 -16.14 7.41
C TYR A 40 -4.34 -17.42 8.07
N LYS A 41 -5.12 -17.95 9.02
CA LYS A 41 -4.75 -19.11 9.86
C LYS A 41 -3.32 -18.93 10.43
N ASP A 42 -3.11 -17.77 11.06
CA ASP A 42 -1.85 -17.33 11.68
C ASP A 42 -0.64 -17.14 10.75
N LYS A 43 -0.79 -17.33 9.43
CA LYS A 43 0.26 -17.01 8.45
C LYS A 43 0.15 -15.56 8.00
N ASN A 44 1.13 -14.73 8.34
CA ASN A 44 1.19 -13.31 7.95
C ASN A 44 1.69 -13.12 6.51
N ILE A 45 1.01 -12.30 5.72
CA ILE A 45 1.46 -11.94 4.37
C ILE A 45 2.21 -10.61 4.29
N ILE A 46 2.06 -9.74 5.29
CA ILE A 46 2.63 -8.39 5.27
C ILE A 46 4.12 -8.45 5.63
N TYR A 47 4.97 -7.75 4.87
CA TYR A 47 6.40 -7.62 5.15
C TYR A 47 6.65 -6.85 6.46
N GLN A 48 7.63 -7.31 7.24
CA GLN A 48 7.97 -6.75 8.54
C GLN A 48 9.48 -6.64 8.69
N ASP A 49 9.97 -5.42 8.87
CA ASP A 49 11.39 -5.14 9.11
C ASP A 49 11.64 -4.99 10.61
N SER A 50 12.28 -5.98 11.23
CA SER A 50 12.54 -5.99 12.67
C SER A 50 13.34 -4.76 13.14
N SER A 51 14.20 -4.19 12.28
CA SER A 51 15.00 -2.99 12.57
C SER A 51 14.14 -1.73 12.77
N GLN A 52 12.88 -1.75 12.35
CA GLN A 52 11.93 -0.65 12.51
C GLN A 52 11.05 -0.77 13.77
N SER A 53 11.24 -1.81 14.58
CA SER A 53 10.46 -2.00 15.81
C SER A 53 10.67 -0.85 16.78
N GLY A 54 9.59 -0.31 17.35
CA GLY A 54 9.64 0.84 18.26
C GLY A 54 10.04 2.19 17.64
N LYS A 55 10.49 2.24 16.36
CA LYS A 55 10.83 3.52 15.71
C LYS A 55 9.58 4.39 15.54
N THR A 56 9.70 5.64 15.98
CA THR A 56 8.67 6.70 15.93
C THR A 56 8.96 7.69 14.81
N PHE A 57 8.05 8.65 14.59
CA PHE A 57 8.26 9.76 13.67
C PHE A 57 9.49 10.62 14.02
N ASP A 58 9.80 10.80 15.31
CA ASP A 58 11.01 11.54 15.72
C ASP A 58 12.30 10.82 15.35
N HIS A 59 12.31 9.48 15.40
CA HIS A 59 13.45 8.71 14.91
C HIS A 59 13.62 8.86 13.41
N TRP A 60 12.52 8.83 12.66
CA TRP A 60 12.51 9.00 11.21
C TRP A 60 13.01 10.38 10.78
N LYS A 61 12.65 11.45 11.50
CA LYS A 61 13.16 12.81 11.23
C LYS A 61 14.68 12.92 11.39
N LYS A 62 15.29 12.08 12.23
CA LYS A 62 16.74 12.05 12.45
C LYS A 62 17.46 11.19 11.41
N ILE A 63 16.88 10.03 11.10
CA ILE A 63 17.42 9.06 10.15
C ILE A 63 16.25 8.59 9.29
N TYR A 64 16.23 9.03 8.04
CA TYR A 64 15.20 8.64 7.09
C TYR A 64 15.22 7.12 6.86
N PHE A 65 14.03 6.52 6.83
CA PHE A 65 13.83 5.14 6.38
C PHE A 65 12.44 4.97 5.77
N ASP A 66 12.30 4.00 4.88
CA ASP A 66 11.00 3.61 4.33
C ASP A 66 10.21 2.78 5.34
N PRO A 67 9.01 3.20 5.76
CA PRO A 67 8.18 2.42 6.67
C PRO A 67 7.76 1.10 6.03
N ASP A 68 7.90 0.01 6.77
CA ASP A 68 7.45 -1.33 6.38
C ASP A 68 5.91 -1.49 6.35
N GLY A 69 5.43 -2.69 6.04
CA GLY A 69 4.02 -3.05 6.11
C GLY A 69 3.13 -2.56 4.95
N GLY A 70 1.82 -2.67 5.14
CA GLY A 70 0.81 -2.14 4.23
C GLY A 70 0.63 -0.64 4.44
N ARG A 71 1.31 0.16 3.63
CA ARG A 71 1.37 1.62 3.73
C ARG A 71 0.49 2.32 2.69
N PHE A 72 0.18 3.56 2.99
CA PHE A 72 -0.66 4.43 2.17
C PHE A 72 0.12 5.70 1.91
N ASP A 73 0.26 6.03 0.65
CA ASP A 73 1.22 6.99 0.14
C ASP A 73 0.51 7.96 -0.81
N TYR A 74 1.18 9.06 -1.14
CA TYR A 74 0.62 10.16 -1.91
C TYR A 74 1.50 10.37 -3.14
N GLY A 75 0.89 10.51 -4.30
CA GLY A 75 1.56 10.90 -5.55
C GLY A 75 1.01 12.22 -6.11
N PRO A 76 1.52 12.70 -7.25
CA PRO A 76 2.72 12.21 -7.93
C PRO A 76 3.98 12.34 -7.06
N GLU A 77 4.85 11.32 -7.04
CA GLU A 77 5.95 11.18 -6.07
C GLU A 77 6.90 12.41 -6.07
N LYS A 78 7.25 12.94 -7.25
CA LYS A 78 8.07 14.16 -7.39
C LYS A 78 7.49 15.38 -6.70
N VAL A 79 6.17 15.45 -6.58
CA VAL A 79 5.46 16.58 -5.95
C VAL A 79 5.26 16.31 -4.46
N THR A 80 4.91 15.09 -4.08
CA THR A 80 4.44 14.77 -2.74
C THR A 80 5.53 14.29 -1.80
N ASN A 81 6.61 13.66 -2.28
CA ASN A 81 7.71 13.14 -1.46
C ASN A 81 8.28 14.18 -0.47
N PRO A 82 8.54 15.44 -0.85
CA PRO A 82 9.04 16.43 0.10
C PRO A 82 7.95 16.98 1.06
N LEU A 83 6.67 16.64 0.83
CA LEU A 83 5.54 17.28 1.53
C LEU A 83 4.84 16.36 2.53
N HIS A 84 4.76 15.06 2.24
CA HIS A 84 3.81 14.16 2.90
C HIS A 84 4.30 13.52 4.21
N ALA A 85 5.50 13.88 4.69
CA ALA A 85 6.19 13.18 5.78
C ALA A 85 5.30 12.99 7.03
N LEU A 86 4.55 14.03 7.42
CA LEU A 86 3.66 13.98 8.58
C LEU A 86 2.50 13.00 8.36
N THR A 87 1.82 13.07 7.21
CA THR A 87 0.71 12.14 6.92
C THR A 87 1.18 10.70 6.69
N TRP A 88 2.37 10.52 6.12
CA TRP A 88 2.91 9.21 5.70
C TRP A 88 3.58 8.44 6.83
N MET A 89 4.31 9.12 7.72
CA MET A 89 5.07 8.49 8.81
C MET A 89 4.63 8.96 10.20
N GLY A 90 4.05 10.15 10.30
CA GLY A 90 3.61 10.75 11.55
C GLY A 90 2.44 10.03 12.23
N PRO A 91 2.07 10.49 13.44
CA PRO A 91 1.00 9.86 14.20
C PRO A 91 -0.37 10.13 13.58
N TRP A 92 -1.22 9.12 13.66
CA TRP A 92 -2.64 9.19 13.39
C TRP A 92 -3.41 8.96 14.69
N LYS A 93 -4.57 9.59 14.81
CA LYS A 93 -5.46 9.48 15.97
C LYS A 93 -6.60 8.53 15.67
N VAL A 94 -7.10 7.85 16.70
CA VAL A 94 -8.27 6.96 16.57
C VAL A 94 -9.53 7.80 16.68
N LYS A 95 -10.40 7.66 15.68
CA LYS A 95 -11.73 8.28 15.66
C LYS A 95 -12.76 7.39 16.34
N SER A 96 -12.76 6.10 15.99
CA SER A 96 -13.73 5.14 16.51
C SER A 96 -13.21 3.70 16.40
N VAL A 97 -13.75 2.85 17.27
CA VAL A 97 -13.52 1.41 17.29
C VAL A 97 -14.88 0.72 17.31
N GLY A 98 -15.14 -0.12 16.30
CA GLY A 98 -16.32 -1.00 16.23
C GLY A 98 -15.94 -2.46 16.42
N GLU A 99 -16.90 -3.38 16.29
CA GLU A 99 -16.67 -4.83 16.53
C GLU A 99 -15.62 -5.44 15.58
N TYR A 100 -15.60 -4.99 14.31
CA TYR A 100 -14.64 -5.45 13.28
C TYR A 100 -13.96 -4.30 12.54
N SER A 101 -13.98 -3.10 13.11
CA SER A 101 -13.52 -1.91 12.41
C SER A 101 -12.78 -0.93 13.29
N VAL A 102 -11.79 -0.26 12.70
CA VAL A 102 -11.08 0.86 13.32
C VAL A 102 -11.04 2.00 12.32
N THR A 103 -11.48 3.17 12.76
CA THR A 103 -11.35 4.41 12.00
C THR A 103 -10.29 5.29 12.65
N ILE A 104 -9.34 5.77 11.84
CA ILE A 104 -8.26 6.66 12.23
C ILE A 104 -8.20 7.88 11.33
N TYR A 105 -7.61 8.97 11.80
CA TYR A 105 -7.39 10.17 11.01
C TYR A 105 -5.98 10.73 11.21
N SER A 106 -5.44 11.35 10.16
CA SER A 106 -4.13 11.98 10.16
C SER A 106 -4.15 13.30 10.89
N GLU A 107 -2.99 13.82 11.27
CA GLU A 107 -2.88 15.26 11.50
C GLU A 107 -3.21 16.05 10.22
N LYS A 108 -3.61 17.31 10.38
CA LYS A 108 -3.76 18.24 9.25
C LYS A 108 -2.36 18.59 8.74
N ASP A 109 -2.05 18.18 7.52
CA ASP A 109 -0.72 18.36 6.92
C ASP A 109 -0.77 19.56 5.96
N SER A 110 -0.36 20.72 6.47
CA SER A 110 -0.41 21.98 5.72
C SER A 110 0.56 22.00 4.53
N LEU A 111 1.68 21.28 4.60
CA LEU A 111 2.64 21.15 3.50
C LEU A 111 2.05 20.31 2.38
N LEU A 112 1.44 19.17 2.72
CA LEU A 112 0.74 18.34 1.75
C LEU A 112 -0.54 19.02 1.21
N GLY A 113 -1.17 19.85 2.05
CA GLY A 113 -2.44 20.52 1.80
C GLY A 113 -3.66 19.64 2.09
N MET A 114 -3.48 18.57 2.88
CA MET A 114 -4.48 17.51 3.04
C MET A 114 -4.67 17.09 4.50
N PHE A 115 -5.84 16.53 4.75
CA PHE A 115 -6.18 15.75 5.93
C PHE A 115 -6.81 14.44 5.46
N SER A 116 -6.48 13.31 6.08
CA SER A 116 -6.98 12.00 5.65
C SER A 116 -7.63 11.22 6.78
N GLU A 117 -8.69 10.49 6.45
CA GLU A 117 -9.35 9.52 7.33
C GLU A 117 -9.28 8.13 6.69
N ARG A 118 -9.06 7.10 7.50
CA ARG A 118 -9.05 5.71 7.08
C ARG A 118 -9.92 4.86 7.97
N THR A 119 -10.77 4.05 7.35
CA THR A 119 -11.53 3.01 8.04
C THR A 119 -11.06 1.65 7.54
N PHE A 120 -10.63 0.82 8.49
CA PHE A 120 -10.29 -0.59 8.27
C PHE A 120 -11.44 -1.45 8.75
N THR A 121 -11.91 -2.38 7.93
CA THR A 121 -12.99 -3.30 8.29
C THR A 121 -12.61 -4.72 7.89
N LEU A 122 -12.50 -5.60 8.88
CA LEU A 122 -12.32 -7.03 8.65
C LEU A 122 -13.70 -7.68 8.50
N ASP A 123 -13.91 -8.46 7.45
CA ASP A 123 -15.15 -9.21 7.29
C ASP A 123 -15.34 -10.21 8.45
N LYS A 124 -16.57 -10.39 8.91
CA LYS A 124 -16.85 -11.23 10.09
C LYS A 124 -16.53 -12.71 9.88
N ARG A 125 -16.64 -13.21 8.64
CA ARG A 125 -16.61 -14.66 8.34
C ARG A 125 -15.51 -15.05 7.35
N SER A 126 -14.74 -14.09 6.85
CA SER A 126 -13.71 -14.32 5.84
C SER A 126 -12.43 -13.54 6.12
N ALA A 127 -11.37 -13.88 5.38
CA ALA A 127 -10.09 -13.18 5.40
C ALA A 127 -10.09 -11.99 4.42
N LYS A 128 -11.06 -11.09 4.58
CA LYS A 128 -11.20 -9.89 3.73
C LYS A 128 -11.06 -8.64 4.57
N LEU A 129 -9.98 -7.91 4.36
CA LEU A 129 -9.80 -6.54 4.87
C LEU A 129 -10.26 -5.54 3.81
N THR A 130 -11.21 -4.68 4.17
CA THR A 130 -11.60 -3.52 3.37
C THR A 130 -10.99 -2.27 4.00
N THR A 131 -10.32 -1.45 3.20
CA THR A 131 -9.83 -0.14 3.62
C THR A 131 -10.48 0.95 2.79
N LEU A 132 -11.20 1.84 3.46
CA LEU A 132 -11.67 3.10 2.88
C LEU A 132 -10.75 4.22 3.32
N GLN A 133 -10.19 4.96 2.37
CA GLN A 133 -9.45 6.19 2.64
C GLN A 133 -10.17 7.37 1.99
N THR A 134 -10.44 8.39 2.79
CA THR A 134 -10.97 9.68 2.33
C THR A 134 -9.93 10.73 2.65
N ALA A 135 -9.75 11.72 1.78
CA ALA A 135 -9.00 12.90 2.14
C ALA A 135 -9.72 14.18 1.75
N THR A 136 -9.43 15.20 2.51
CA THR A 136 -9.98 16.54 2.41
C THR A 136 -8.88 17.49 2.00
N ASN A 137 -9.09 18.25 0.92
CA ASN A 137 -8.26 19.40 0.60
C ASN A 137 -8.51 20.48 1.66
N ILE A 138 -7.48 20.83 2.41
CA ILE A 138 -7.55 21.85 3.47
C ILE A 138 -6.84 23.15 3.04
N SER A 139 -6.38 23.23 1.80
CA SER A 139 -5.80 24.43 1.22
C SER A 139 -6.84 25.29 0.51
N ASN A 140 -6.46 26.51 0.15
CA ASN A 140 -7.26 27.44 -0.64
C ASN A 140 -7.04 27.31 -2.16
N ARG A 141 -6.38 26.23 -2.62
CA ARG A 141 -6.07 26.02 -4.04
C ARG A 141 -6.46 24.61 -4.49
N ILE A 142 -6.60 24.43 -5.80
CA ILE A 142 -6.77 23.10 -6.39
C ILE A 142 -5.47 22.31 -6.24
N LEU A 143 -5.57 21.05 -5.81
CA LEU A 143 -4.44 20.14 -5.63
C LEU A 143 -4.57 18.93 -6.55
N THR A 144 -3.49 18.57 -7.23
CA THR A 144 -3.34 17.26 -7.88
C THR A 144 -2.61 16.32 -6.93
N ARG A 145 -3.32 15.29 -6.47
CA ARG A 145 -2.83 14.28 -5.52
C ARG A 145 -3.39 12.92 -5.87
N HIS A 146 -2.54 11.89 -5.86
CA HIS A 146 -2.91 10.49 -6.12
C HIS A 146 -2.81 9.72 -4.81
N PHE A 147 -3.76 8.83 -4.54
CA PHE A 147 -3.63 7.89 -3.43
C PHE A 147 -2.97 6.61 -3.91
N TRP A 148 -1.85 6.30 -3.29
CA TRP A 148 -1.19 5.02 -3.45
C TRP A 148 -1.49 4.15 -2.24
N SER A 149 -1.77 2.88 -2.51
CA SER A 149 -1.74 1.85 -1.48
C SER A 149 -0.58 0.93 -1.82
N ARG A 150 0.52 1.02 -1.08
CA ARG A 150 1.70 0.17 -1.24
C ARG A 150 1.63 -0.96 -0.24
N THR A 151 1.34 -2.16 -0.70
CA THR A 151 1.22 -3.34 0.16
C THR A 151 2.52 -4.12 0.09
N LEU A 152 3.43 -3.88 1.05
CA LEU A 152 4.66 -4.66 1.15
C LEU A 152 4.32 -6.05 1.69
N VAL A 153 4.60 -7.07 0.88
CA VAL A 153 4.31 -8.48 1.20
C VAL A 153 5.61 -9.25 1.43
N GLN A 154 5.51 -10.39 2.13
CA GLN A 154 6.63 -11.29 2.36
C GLN A 154 7.35 -11.64 1.04
N PRO A 155 8.69 -11.61 0.98
CA PRO A 155 9.45 -11.82 -0.26
C PRO A 155 9.41 -13.28 -0.74
N GLY A 156 9.79 -13.52 -2.01
CA GLY A 156 9.91 -14.86 -2.56
C GLY A 156 8.59 -15.51 -3.01
N GLY A 157 7.60 -14.69 -3.34
CA GLY A 157 6.34 -15.13 -3.95
C GLY A 157 6.25 -14.79 -5.42
N GLU A 158 5.09 -15.03 -6.01
CA GLU A 158 4.79 -14.73 -7.41
C GLU A 158 3.63 -13.73 -7.49
N LEU A 159 3.90 -12.56 -8.07
CA LEU A 159 2.88 -11.56 -8.40
C LEU A 159 2.24 -11.92 -9.73
N VAL A 160 0.92 -11.84 -9.81
CA VAL A 160 0.17 -12.06 -11.05
C VAL A 160 -0.82 -10.93 -11.28
N ILE A 161 -0.73 -10.30 -12.46
CA ILE A 161 -1.67 -9.27 -12.93
C ILE A 161 -2.20 -9.64 -14.32
N ASN A 162 -3.42 -9.18 -14.61
CA ASN A 162 -4.02 -9.32 -15.94
C ASN A 162 -3.77 -8.04 -16.73
N LEU A 163 -2.91 -8.11 -17.75
CA LEU A 163 -2.55 -6.99 -18.60
C LEU A 163 -3.76 -6.48 -19.39
N ASN A 164 -3.75 -5.18 -19.69
CA ASN A 164 -4.74 -4.56 -20.55
C ASN A 164 -4.48 -4.98 -22.01
N ARG A 165 -5.49 -5.55 -22.69
CA ARG A 165 -5.38 -5.94 -24.10
C ARG A 165 -5.19 -4.75 -25.04
N ASN A 166 -5.70 -3.59 -24.63
CA ASN A 166 -5.55 -2.33 -25.34
C ASN A 166 -4.65 -1.42 -24.51
N SER A 167 -3.53 -1.96 -24.05
CA SER A 167 -2.55 -1.19 -23.29
C SER A 167 -1.96 -0.09 -24.16
N ARG A 168 -1.66 1.05 -23.55
CA ARG A 168 -0.81 2.06 -24.19
C ARG A 168 0.64 1.60 -24.33
N PHE A 169 1.07 0.66 -23.50
CA PHE A 169 2.42 0.10 -23.51
C PHE A 169 2.48 -1.06 -24.50
N LYS A 170 3.50 -1.09 -25.34
CA LYS A 170 3.70 -2.11 -26.39
C LYS A 170 3.64 -3.54 -25.85
N SER A 171 4.24 -3.77 -24.69
CA SER A 171 4.24 -5.08 -24.00
C SER A 171 3.12 -5.26 -22.98
N GLY A 172 2.24 -4.26 -22.81
CA GLY A 172 1.21 -4.25 -21.78
C GLY A 172 1.67 -3.74 -20.40
N TRP A 173 2.96 -3.48 -20.25
CA TRP A 173 3.63 -3.03 -19.04
C TRP A 173 4.91 -2.26 -19.40
N GLY A 174 5.54 -1.62 -18.42
CA GLY A 174 6.88 -1.04 -18.58
C GLY A 174 7.66 -0.99 -17.28
N ARG A 175 9.00 -1.08 -17.36
CA ARG A 175 9.91 -0.86 -16.22
C ARG A 175 10.01 0.63 -15.94
N PHE A 176 9.91 0.99 -14.66
CA PHE A 176 10.23 2.32 -14.19
C PHE A 176 11.73 2.39 -13.90
N VAL A 177 12.42 3.31 -14.59
CA VAL A 177 13.86 3.56 -14.40
C VAL A 177 14.01 4.91 -13.72
N PHE A 178 14.88 4.96 -12.71
CA PHE A 178 15.21 6.19 -12.01
C PHE A 178 16.45 6.83 -12.64
N ASP A 179 16.55 8.16 -12.54
CA ASP A 179 17.73 8.95 -12.89
C ASP A 179 18.24 8.79 -14.35
N PRO A 180 17.52 9.36 -15.35
CA PRO A 180 16.29 10.11 -15.24
C PRO A 180 15.04 9.22 -15.21
N ASP A 181 14.01 9.68 -14.50
CA ASP A 181 12.71 9.01 -14.44
C ASP A 181 12.14 8.77 -15.86
N SER A 182 12.04 7.50 -16.23
CA SER A 182 11.56 7.06 -17.54
C SER A 182 10.86 5.70 -17.47
N ILE A 183 10.13 5.36 -18.53
CA ILE A 183 9.49 4.06 -18.69
C ILE A 183 10.13 3.34 -19.88
N VAL A 184 10.56 2.10 -19.66
CA VAL A 184 11.10 1.20 -20.70
C VAL A 184 10.11 0.08 -20.94
N GLU A 185 9.59 -0.06 -22.17
CA GLU A 185 8.48 -0.98 -22.51
C GLU A 185 8.91 -2.33 -23.08
N ASP A 186 10.13 -2.42 -23.61
CA ASP A 186 10.70 -3.64 -24.22
C ASP A 186 11.82 -4.23 -23.35
N ASP A 187 11.65 -4.15 -22.03
CA ASP A 187 12.65 -4.65 -21.09
C ASP A 187 12.54 -6.17 -20.90
N HIS A 188 13.69 -6.83 -20.79
CA HIS A 188 13.77 -8.26 -20.55
C HIS A 188 14.33 -8.52 -19.16
N ASP A 189 13.55 -9.21 -18.34
CA ASP A 189 13.95 -9.65 -17.01
C ASP A 189 13.49 -11.09 -16.78
N ASP A 190 14.42 -11.99 -16.44
CA ASP A 190 14.16 -13.42 -16.24
C ASP A 190 13.14 -13.72 -15.12
N ARG A 191 12.82 -12.72 -14.29
CA ARG A 191 11.79 -12.83 -13.26
C ARG A 191 10.40 -12.58 -13.79
N ILE A 192 10.26 -11.98 -14.97
CA ILE A 192 8.99 -11.65 -15.61
C ILE A 192 8.70 -12.69 -16.70
N ASN A 193 7.52 -13.30 -16.62
CA ASN A 193 7.01 -14.21 -17.63
C ASN A 193 5.60 -13.79 -18.05
N ILE A 194 5.34 -13.74 -19.35
CA ILE A 194 4.04 -13.39 -19.90
C ILE A 194 3.41 -14.64 -20.49
N LYS A 195 2.24 -15.03 -19.96
CA LYS A 195 1.43 -16.15 -20.46
C LYS A 195 0.08 -15.62 -20.94
N GLY A 196 -0.06 -15.40 -22.25
CA GLY A 196 -1.20 -14.70 -22.82
C GLY A 196 -1.25 -13.26 -22.31
N TYR A 197 -2.34 -12.88 -21.62
CA TYR A 197 -2.49 -11.54 -21.01
C TYR A 197 -2.22 -11.53 -19.50
N ARG A 198 -1.45 -12.50 -19.00
CA ARG A 198 -1.06 -12.58 -17.59
C ARG A 198 0.42 -12.33 -17.47
N LEU A 199 0.79 -11.29 -16.72
CA LEU A 199 2.16 -11.06 -16.31
C LEU A 199 2.36 -11.75 -14.96
N LEU A 200 3.39 -12.61 -14.91
CA LEU A 200 3.85 -13.31 -13.73
C LEU A 200 5.21 -12.73 -13.37
N PHE A 201 5.39 -12.28 -12.13
CA PHE A 201 6.65 -11.75 -11.64
C PHE A 201 7.10 -12.51 -10.39
N ASN A 202 8.27 -13.15 -10.48
CA ASN A 202 8.91 -13.85 -9.38
C ASN A 202 9.72 -12.85 -8.52
N SER A 203 9.27 -12.57 -7.30
CA SER A 203 9.86 -11.54 -6.43
C SER A 203 11.16 -12.02 -5.76
N LYS A 204 12.21 -12.19 -6.56
CA LYS A 204 13.58 -12.56 -6.14
C LYS A 204 14.62 -11.53 -6.56
N GLY A 205 15.73 -11.48 -5.83
CA GLY A 205 16.90 -10.66 -6.17
C GLY A 205 16.75 -9.18 -5.86
N THR A 206 17.37 -8.34 -6.67
CA THR A 206 17.43 -6.88 -6.51
C THR A 206 16.08 -6.21 -6.79
N THR A 207 15.89 -5.00 -6.26
CA THR A 207 14.67 -4.21 -6.52
C THR A 207 14.45 -4.02 -8.01
N TYR A 208 13.21 -4.23 -8.46
CA TYR A 208 12.80 -4.03 -9.85
C TYR A 208 11.43 -3.37 -9.84
N LYS A 209 11.36 -2.12 -10.32
CA LYS A 209 10.14 -1.33 -10.30
C LYS A 209 9.49 -1.34 -11.67
N PHE A 210 8.25 -1.77 -11.76
CA PHE A 210 7.52 -1.82 -13.04
C PHE A 210 6.03 -1.60 -12.82
N GLY A 211 5.30 -1.32 -13.90
CA GLY A 211 3.88 -1.06 -13.81
C GLY A 211 3.13 -1.29 -15.10
N ALA A 212 1.81 -1.17 -15.01
CA ALA A 212 0.89 -1.40 -16.12
C ALA A 212 -0.35 -0.48 -16.00
N ASP A 213 -1.02 -0.25 -17.12
CA ASP A 213 -2.25 0.52 -17.27
C ASP A 213 -3.47 -0.42 -17.23
N LEU A 214 -3.69 -1.05 -16.09
CA LEU A 214 -4.73 -2.09 -15.95
C LEU A 214 -6.14 -1.51 -16.19
N LYS A 215 -7.06 -2.30 -16.75
CA LYS A 215 -8.51 -1.95 -16.79
C LYS A 215 -9.29 -2.41 -15.57
N LYS A 216 -8.75 -3.37 -14.82
CA LYS A 216 -9.34 -3.90 -13.59
C LYS A 216 -8.26 -3.95 -12.51
N GLY A 217 -8.51 -3.32 -11.36
CA GLY A 217 -7.57 -3.27 -10.25
C GLY A 217 -7.60 -4.57 -9.47
N VAL A 218 -7.01 -5.64 -10.02
CA VAL A 218 -6.89 -6.95 -9.38
C VAL A 218 -5.44 -7.40 -9.49
N ILE A 219 -4.84 -7.65 -8.34
CA ILE A 219 -3.46 -8.13 -8.22
C ILE A 219 -3.51 -9.35 -7.32
N ASP A 220 -2.98 -10.46 -7.83
CA ASP A 220 -2.80 -11.67 -7.05
C ASP A 220 -1.32 -11.79 -6.64
N TYR A 221 -1.07 -12.32 -5.45
CA TYR A 221 0.25 -12.67 -4.97
C TYR A 221 0.20 -14.05 -4.32
N TYR A 222 1.00 -14.98 -4.85
CA TYR A 222 1.08 -16.35 -4.37
C TYR A 222 2.32 -16.50 -3.48
N TYR A 223 2.13 -16.97 -2.25
CA TYR A 223 3.22 -17.14 -1.29
C TYR A 223 2.95 -18.34 -0.38
N LYS A 224 3.84 -19.34 -0.39
CA LYS A 224 3.79 -20.54 0.49
C LYS A 224 2.41 -21.20 0.57
N GLY A 225 1.78 -21.41 -0.60
CA GLY A 225 0.46 -22.05 -0.72
C GLY A 225 -0.72 -21.13 -0.38
N LEU A 226 -0.49 -19.84 -0.12
CA LEU A 226 -1.53 -18.83 0.06
C LEU A 226 -1.68 -17.99 -1.21
N LYS A 227 -2.92 -17.55 -1.47
CA LYS A 227 -3.23 -16.51 -2.43
C LYS A 227 -3.68 -15.26 -1.68
N PHE A 228 -2.89 -14.19 -1.78
CA PHE A 228 -3.30 -12.86 -1.37
C PHE A 228 -3.81 -12.11 -2.60
N GLN A 229 -5.01 -11.53 -2.50
CA GLN A 229 -5.62 -10.78 -3.59
C GLN A 229 -5.94 -9.37 -3.14
N LYS A 230 -5.44 -8.39 -3.90
CA LYS A 230 -5.77 -6.98 -3.73
C LYS A 230 -6.74 -6.56 -4.83
N LYS A 231 -7.86 -5.95 -4.43
CA LYS A 231 -8.84 -5.34 -5.34
C LYS A 231 -8.98 -3.84 -5.09
N TYR A 232 -9.06 -3.06 -6.14
CA TYR A 232 -9.31 -1.62 -6.09
C TYR A 232 -10.04 -1.17 -7.35
N LYS A 233 -10.77 -0.05 -7.21
CA LYS A 233 -11.35 0.63 -8.35
C LYS A 233 -10.24 1.38 -9.08
N ILE A 234 -10.24 1.28 -10.40
CA ILE A 234 -9.38 2.09 -11.26
C ILE A 234 -10.20 3.30 -11.67
N GLY A 235 -9.66 4.50 -11.42
CA GLY A 235 -10.26 5.74 -11.89
C GLY A 235 -10.03 5.94 -13.38
N ASP A 236 -10.44 7.08 -13.88
CA ASP A 236 -10.10 7.50 -15.25
C ASP A 236 -8.57 7.63 -15.39
N LEU A 237 -7.99 6.95 -16.40
CA LEU A 237 -6.54 6.90 -16.65
C LEU A 237 -5.95 8.29 -16.90
N ASP A 238 -6.72 9.20 -17.52
CA ASP A 238 -6.30 10.58 -17.77
C ASP A 238 -6.05 11.37 -16.48
N LYS A 239 -6.54 10.86 -15.34
CA LYS A 239 -6.35 11.43 -14.00
C LYS A 239 -5.10 10.92 -13.29
N TYR A 240 -4.31 10.04 -13.90
CA TYR A 240 -3.04 9.53 -13.36
C TYR A 240 -1.80 10.23 -13.95
N LYS A 241 -1.97 11.35 -14.67
CA LYS A 241 -0.87 12.16 -15.21
C LYS A 241 0.18 12.46 -14.13
N GLY A 242 1.45 12.22 -14.45
CA GLY A 242 2.56 12.33 -13.50
C GLY A 242 2.92 11.02 -12.78
N SER A 243 2.20 9.92 -13.03
CA SER A 243 2.59 8.55 -12.60
C SER A 243 3.10 7.71 -13.77
N GLY A 244 3.59 8.37 -14.83
CA GLY A 244 3.92 7.71 -16.10
C GLY A 244 2.72 6.99 -16.72
N ASP A 245 1.50 7.45 -16.39
CA ASP A 245 0.22 6.88 -16.81
C ASP A 245 0.00 5.42 -16.38
N MET A 246 0.84 4.93 -15.45
CA MET A 246 0.63 3.67 -14.75
C MET A 246 -0.36 3.89 -13.60
N ASN A 247 -1.40 3.07 -13.57
CA ASN A 247 -2.34 3.02 -12.43
C ASN A 247 -1.98 1.93 -11.41
N THR A 248 -0.99 1.11 -11.75
CA THR A 248 -0.53 -0.03 -10.97
C THR A 248 0.98 -0.15 -11.11
N ILE A 249 1.71 -0.10 -9.98
CA ILE A 249 3.17 -0.12 -9.91
C ILE A 249 3.59 -1.09 -8.79
N PHE A 250 4.66 -1.83 -9.01
CA PHE A 250 5.25 -2.83 -8.10
C PHE A 250 6.73 -2.57 -7.90
#